data_AF-A0A975S402-F1
#
_entry.id   AF-A0A975S402-F1
#
_cell.length_a   1.000
_cell.length_b   1.000
_cell.length_c   1.000
_cell.angle_alpha   90.00
_cell.angle_beta   90.00
_cell.angle_gamma   90.00
#
_symmetry.space_group_name_H-M   'P 1'
#
loop_
_entity.id
_entity.type
_entity.pdbx_description
1 polymer ?
#
loop_
_entity_poly.entity_id
_entity_poly.type
_entity_poly.pdbx_seq_one_letter_code
_entity_poly.pdbx_strand_id
1 'polypeptide(L)'
;MSKANHIPYSWAEIEEQVREAILCQLSILQCLGPRSDELGRLYLGIDPDLLELTGEDHTEEDRQKTLRSIDLTRHHLHYLARSAYNYAYQLEGWEAAGSGDHHEIVCAVLSGFPQTDMHGNPSPLSSENDFPLRRMFDTFVARWKLYADELDDGLSTRELALLSNMTVPAVRTSLSKEGFKLDMPGVRLEGGRREDAINKDDALLWLSRRRSFTPTGERRAEEPAEVIARLFGIPEYAFDHALRQSMIALRTDAATLAHEIDASAPWLEALSKGGIVEIDVPALRRLARKLRLSEPDVVARAVQHLIRLEVGKATDT
;
A
#
# COMPACT_ATOMS: atom_id res chain seq x y z
N MET A 1 25.19 4.80 -18.63
CA MET A 1 24.24 5.84 -19.11
C MET A 1 22.85 5.39 -18.70
N SER A 2 22.22 6.04 -17.72
CA SER A 2 20.89 5.65 -17.25
C SER A 2 19.89 5.80 -18.39
N LYS A 3 19.09 4.76 -18.64
CA LYS A 3 17.91 4.87 -19.50
C LYS A 3 17.02 5.92 -18.82
N ALA A 4 16.69 7.00 -19.50
CA ALA A 4 15.73 7.96 -18.98
C ALA A 4 14.39 7.22 -18.79
N ASN A 5 14.02 6.94 -17.53
CA ASN A 5 12.68 6.46 -17.20
C ASN A 5 11.70 7.52 -17.70
N HIS A 6 10.92 7.20 -18.72
CA HIS A 6 9.88 8.11 -19.18
C HIS A 6 8.68 7.96 -18.24
N ILE A 7 8.68 8.76 -17.18
CA ILE A 7 7.58 8.84 -16.22
C ILE A 7 6.43 9.61 -16.92
N PRO A 8 5.23 9.01 -17.06
CA PRO A 8 4.14 9.63 -17.83
C PRO A 8 3.58 10.92 -17.21
N TYR A 9 3.55 11.00 -15.88
CA TYR A 9 2.94 12.11 -15.13
C TYR A 9 3.88 12.63 -14.07
N SER A 10 3.87 13.94 -13.87
CA SER A 10 4.62 14.55 -12.77
C SER A 10 3.95 14.26 -11.42
N TRP A 11 4.71 14.27 -10.33
CA TRP A 11 4.12 14.13 -8.99
C TRP A 11 3.12 15.26 -8.68
N ALA A 12 3.39 16.49 -9.15
CA ALA A 12 2.49 17.62 -8.95
C ALA A 12 1.11 17.40 -9.61
N GLU A 13 1.09 16.83 -10.80
CA GLU A 13 -0.14 16.45 -11.51
C GLU A 13 -0.92 15.37 -10.75
N ILE A 14 -0.22 14.39 -10.18
CA ILE A 14 -0.84 13.36 -9.33
C ILE A 14 -1.42 13.99 -8.05
N GLU A 15 -0.69 14.89 -7.38
CA GLU A 15 -1.18 15.58 -6.18
C GLU A 15 -2.41 16.45 -6.45
N GLU A 16 -2.49 17.10 -7.62
CA GLU A 16 -3.68 17.83 -8.03
C GLU A 16 -4.90 16.89 -8.09
N GLN A 17 -4.75 15.73 -8.73
CA GLN A 17 -5.82 14.73 -8.80
C GLN A 17 -6.16 14.07 -7.46
N VAL A 18 -5.21 13.95 -6.54
CA VAL A 18 -5.50 13.50 -5.17
C VAL A 18 -6.43 14.50 -4.48
N ARG A 19 -6.20 15.82 -4.63
CA ARG A 19 -7.08 16.87 -4.08
C ARG A 19 -8.48 16.80 -4.70
N GLU A 20 -8.56 16.60 -6.01
CA GLU A 20 -9.84 16.45 -6.70
C GLU A 20 -10.61 15.20 -6.24
N ALA A 21 -9.93 14.08 -6.03
CA ALA A 21 -10.54 12.85 -5.50
C ALA A 21 -11.06 13.06 -4.07
N ILE A 22 -10.33 13.81 -3.23
CA ILE A 22 -10.76 14.18 -1.87
C ILE A 22 -12.00 15.09 -1.92
N LEU A 23 -12.03 16.10 -2.79
CA LEU A 23 -13.21 16.96 -2.96
C LEU A 23 -14.42 16.18 -3.49
N CYS A 24 -14.20 15.27 -4.42
CA CYS A 24 -15.23 14.37 -4.93
C CYS A 24 -15.86 13.54 -3.79
N GLN A 25 -15.02 12.92 -2.94
CA GLN A 25 -15.47 12.21 -1.75
C GLN A 25 -16.27 13.10 -0.80
N LEU A 26 -15.81 14.33 -0.56
CA LEU A 26 -16.51 15.28 0.28
C LEU A 26 -17.88 15.65 -0.30
N SER A 27 -17.98 15.89 -1.61
CA SER A 27 -19.25 16.25 -2.26
C SER A 27 -20.34 15.19 -2.02
N ILE A 28 -19.97 13.90 -2.10
CA ILE A 28 -20.85 12.78 -1.79
C ILE A 28 -21.22 12.75 -0.31
N LEU A 29 -20.24 12.97 0.58
CA LEU A 29 -20.46 13.03 2.03
C LEU A 29 -21.38 14.20 2.44
N GLN A 30 -21.29 15.36 1.79
CA GLN A 30 -22.17 16.50 2.06
C GLN A 30 -23.58 16.26 1.51
N CYS A 31 -23.70 15.60 0.35
CA CYS A 31 -24.99 15.32 -0.27
C CYS A 31 -25.77 14.22 0.46
N LEU A 32 -25.09 13.12 0.82
CA LEU A 32 -25.72 11.90 1.34
C LEU A 32 -25.43 11.62 2.82
N GLY A 33 -24.43 12.27 3.40
CA GLY A 33 -24.04 12.09 4.79
C GLY A 33 -24.83 12.96 5.77
N PRO A 34 -24.37 13.07 7.03
CA PRO A 34 -25.02 13.89 8.05
C PRO A 34 -25.06 15.36 7.63
N ARG A 35 -26.21 16.01 7.85
CA ARG A 35 -26.35 17.47 7.70
C ARG A 35 -25.56 18.17 8.80
N SER A 36 -24.32 18.53 8.51
CA SER A 36 -23.42 19.24 9.40
C SER A 36 -22.55 20.22 8.63
N ASP A 37 -22.60 21.49 9.04
CA ASP A 37 -21.78 22.56 8.47
C ASP A 37 -20.29 22.40 8.83
N GLU A 38 -19.98 21.59 9.85
CA GLU A 38 -18.61 21.32 10.29
C GLU A 38 -17.92 20.21 9.49
N LEU A 39 -18.67 19.38 8.74
CA LEU A 39 -18.16 18.17 8.09
C LEU A 39 -17.02 18.49 7.11
N GLY A 40 -17.20 19.45 6.22
CA GLY A 40 -16.18 19.82 5.23
C GLY A 40 -14.93 20.42 5.86
N ARG A 41 -15.11 21.24 6.91
CA ARG A 41 -13.99 21.80 7.68
C ARG A 41 -13.18 20.71 8.38
N LEU A 42 -13.86 19.77 9.05
CA LEU A 42 -13.19 18.66 9.73
C LEU A 42 -12.44 17.77 8.73
N TYR A 43 -13.10 17.48 7.61
CA TYR A 43 -12.60 16.58 6.59
C TYR A 43 -11.40 17.16 5.84
N LEU A 44 -11.49 18.38 5.31
CA LEU A 44 -10.42 19.01 4.52
C LEU A 44 -9.37 19.73 5.38
N GLY A 45 -9.73 20.14 6.60
CA GLY A 45 -8.85 20.94 7.45
C GLY A 45 -8.65 22.39 7.01
N ILE A 46 -9.51 22.92 6.15
CA ILE A 46 -9.45 24.30 5.64
C ILE A 46 -10.48 25.21 6.31
N ASP A 47 -10.28 26.52 6.17
CA ASP A 47 -11.21 27.54 6.65
C ASP A 47 -12.59 27.43 5.96
N PRO A 48 -13.72 27.52 6.70
CA PRO A 48 -15.07 27.53 6.12
C PRO A 48 -15.24 28.51 4.95
N ASP A 49 -14.63 29.69 5.00
CA ASP A 49 -14.76 30.71 3.95
C ASP A 49 -14.17 30.24 2.60
N LEU A 50 -13.19 29.33 2.63
CA LEU A 50 -12.61 28.72 1.43
C LEU A 50 -13.42 27.53 0.91
N LEU A 51 -14.27 26.93 1.75
CA LEU A 51 -15.14 25.83 1.37
C LEU A 51 -16.37 26.33 0.61
N GLU A 52 -16.87 27.52 0.95
CA GLU A 52 -17.99 28.14 0.23
C GLU A 52 -17.65 28.37 -1.25
N LEU A 53 -16.37 28.58 -1.57
CA LEU A 53 -15.84 28.78 -2.93
C LEU A 53 -15.91 27.56 -3.85
N THR A 54 -16.37 26.39 -3.39
CA THR A 54 -16.53 25.19 -4.23
C THR A 54 -17.95 25.00 -4.77
N GLY A 55 -18.87 25.92 -4.50
CA GLY A 55 -20.24 25.87 -5.02
C GLY A 55 -20.36 26.15 -6.52
N GLU A 56 -21.53 25.83 -7.11
CA GLU A 56 -21.81 25.93 -8.56
C GLU A 56 -21.67 27.35 -9.14
N ASP A 57 -21.77 28.39 -8.29
CA ASP A 57 -21.71 29.80 -8.71
C ASP A 57 -20.30 30.39 -8.75
N HIS A 58 -19.26 29.60 -8.46
CA HIS A 58 -17.88 30.07 -8.33
C HIS A 58 -17.03 29.87 -9.59
N THR A 59 -15.98 30.68 -9.72
CA THR A 59 -15.08 30.62 -10.89
C THR A 59 -14.13 29.43 -10.79
N GLU A 60 -13.57 28.98 -11.92
CA GLU A 60 -12.49 27.97 -11.92
C GLU A 60 -11.29 28.43 -11.08
N GLU A 61 -11.03 29.74 -11.01
CA GLU A 61 -9.95 30.30 -10.19
C GLU A 61 -10.21 30.09 -8.69
N ASP A 62 -11.46 30.25 -8.25
CA ASP A 62 -11.89 29.98 -6.88
C ASP A 62 -11.74 28.50 -6.53
N ARG A 63 -12.20 27.61 -7.41
CA ARG A 63 -12.00 26.15 -7.27
C ARG A 63 -10.52 25.79 -7.12
N GLN A 64 -9.66 26.35 -7.97
CA GLN A 64 -8.21 26.11 -7.93
C GLN A 64 -7.56 26.63 -6.66
N LYS A 65 -8.04 27.77 -6.14
CA LYS A 65 -7.59 28.32 -4.86
C LYS A 65 -7.95 27.37 -3.71
N THR A 66 -9.16 26.80 -3.71
CA THR A 66 -9.56 25.82 -2.69
C THR A 66 -8.79 24.52 -2.82
N LEU A 67 -8.58 23.99 -4.02
CA LEU A 67 -7.75 22.80 -4.22
C LEU A 67 -6.36 22.99 -3.59
N ARG A 68 -5.69 24.10 -3.90
CA ARG A 68 -4.35 24.39 -3.39
C ARG A 68 -4.28 24.59 -1.87
N SER A 69 -5.39 24.93 -1.21
CA SER A 69 -5.42 25.10 0.25
C SER A 69 -5.59 23.79 1.01
N ILE A 70 -5.99 22.70 0.34
CA ILE A 70 -6.12 21.37 0.96
C ILE A 70 -4.74 20.84 1.34
N ASP A 71 -4.56 20.59 2.64
CA ASP A 71 -3.39 19.91 3.18
C ASP A 71 -3.52 18.40 2.98
N LEU A 72 -2.87 17.92 1.92
CA LEU A 72 -2.87 16.51 1.54
C LEU A 72 -2.28 15.59 2.61
N THR A 73 -1.40 16.06 3.49
CA THR A 73 -0.72 15.21 4.48
C THR A 73 -1.66 14.66 5.54
N ARG A 74 -2.86 15.24 5.66
CA ARG A 74 -3.94 14.79 6.55
C ARG A 74 -4.72 13.60 5.99
N HIS A 75 -4.60 13.34 4.70
CA HIS A 75 -5.38 12.32 4.01
C HIS A 75 -4.48 11.13 3.67
N HIS A 76 -4.83 9.95 4.19
CA HIS A 76 -4.09 8.71 3.92
C HIS A 76 -3.97 8.38 2.42
N LEU A 77 -4.91 8.85 1.60
CA LEU A 77 -4.84 8.76 0.14
C LEU A 77 -3.55 9.37 -0.44
N HIS A 78 -3.02 10.45 0.15
CA HIS A 78 -1.77 11.07 -0.29
C HIS A 78 -0.57 10.16 -0.06
N TYR A 79 -0.49 9.52 1.11
CA TYR A 79 0.52 8.51 1.42
C TYR A 79 0.44 7.33 0.44
N LEU A 80 -0.76 6.78 0.23
CA LEU A 80 -0.97 5.68 -0.71
C LEU A 80 -0.60 6.06 -2.15
N ALA A 81 -0.98 7.26 -2.59
CA ALA A 81 -0.62 7.76 -3.91
C ALA A 81 0.89 7.90 -4.07
N ARG A 82 1.61 8.37 -3.03
CA ARG A 82 3.07 8.52 -3.06
C ARG A 82 3.77 7.17 -3.11
N SER A 83 3.35 6.23 -2.26
CA SER A 83 3.87 4.85 -2.24
C SER A 83 3.66 4.19 -3.60
N ALA A 84 2.44 4.28 -4.14
CA ALA A 84 2.09 3.73 -5.44
C ALA A 84 2.87 4.38 -6.59
N TYR A 85 3.04 5.70 -6.59
CA TYR A 85 3.77 6.44 -7.63
C TYR A 85 5.23 6.02 -7.68
N ASN A 86 5.90 5.97 -6.53
CA ASN A 86 7.29 5.53 -6.44
C ASN A 86 7.45 4.09 -6.93
N TYR A 87 6.55 3.20 -6.53
CA TYR A 87 6.58 1.79 -6.93
C TYR A 87 6.24 1.58 -8.41
N ALA A 88 5.18 2.20 -8.93
CA ALA A 88 4.77 2.07 -10.33
C ALA A 88 5.89 2.45 -11.31
N TYR A 89 6.63 3.51 -10.98
CA TYR A 89 7.67 4.11 -11.84
C TYR A 89 9.10 3.81 -11.40
N GLN A 90 9.29 2.98 -10.36
CA GLN A 90 10.60 2.55 -9.87
C GLN A 90 11.51 3.74 -9.51
N LEU A 91 10.97 4.66 -8.72
CA LEU A 91 11.66 5.84 -8.19
C LEU A 91 12.24 5.55 -6.81
N GLU A 92 13.07 6.46 -6.30
CA GLU A 92 13.61 6.34 -4.94
C GLU A 92 12.49 6.18 -3.90
N GLY A 93 12.67 5.22 -2.98
CA GLY A 93 11.67 4.88 -1.97
C GLY A 93 10.56 3.93 -2.45
N TRP A 94 10.71 3.31 -3.63
CA TRP A 94 9.75 2.30 -4.13
C TRP A 94 9.62 1.10 -3.19
N GLU A 95 10.69 0.75 -2.47
CA GLU A 95 10.76 -0.38 -1.54
C GLU A 95 9.85 -0.24 -0.32
N ALA A 96 9.39 0.98 -0.02
CA ALA A 96 8.46 1.27 1.06
C ALA A 96 7.06 0.70 0.79
N ALA A 97 6.70 0.45 -0.48
CA ALA A 97 5.41 -0.10 -0.82
C ALA A 97 5.23 -1.53 -0.29
N GLY A 98 4.19 -1.71 0.53
CA GLY A 98 3.86 -2.98 1.19
C GLY A 98 2.61 -3.66 0.63
N SER A 99 2.39 -4.91 1.07
CA SER A 99 1.15 -5.64 0.77
C SER A 99 -0.08 -4.96 1.36
N GLY A 100 0.08 -4.24 2.49
CA GLY A 100 -0.94 -3.37 3.07
C GLY A 100 -1.36 -2.26 2.10
N ASP A 101 -0.40 -1.51 1.56
CA ASP A 101 -0.67 -0.46 0.56
C ASP A 101 -1.39 -1.06 -0.67
N HIS A 102 -0.94 -2.21 -1.15
CA HIS A 102 -1.61 -2.91 -2.25
C HIS A 102 -3.07 -3.25 -1.94
N HIS A 103 -3.32 -3.83 -0.76
CA HIS A 103 -4.67 -4.16 -0.33
C HIS A 103 -5.57 -2.92 -0.23
N GLU A 104 -5.09 -1.85 0.39
CA GLU A 104 -5.84 -0.60 0.54
C GLU A 104 -6.11 0.08 -0.80
N ILE A 105 -5.13 0.10 -1.70
CA ILE A 105 -5.31 0.66 -3.05
C ILE A 105 -6.38 -0.11 -3.82
N VAL A 106 -6.32 -1.45 -3.84
CA VAL A 106 -7.28 -2.26 -4.59
C VAL A 106 -8.68 -2.21 -3.98
N CYS A 107 -8.78 -2.43 -2.66
CA CYS A 107 -10.06 -2.60 -1.98
C CYS A 107 -10.70 -1.27 -1.55
N ALA A 108 -9.92 -0.33 -1.02
CA ALA A 108 -10.47 0.93 -0.52
C ALA A 108 -10.43 2.04 -1.58
N VAL A 109 -9.32 2.22 -2.29
CA VAL A 109 -9.18 3.33 -3.25
C VAL A 109 -9.90 3.03 -4.56
N LEU A 110 -9.48 2.00 -5.29
CA LEU A 110 -10.00 1.71 -6.64
C LEU A 110 -11.44 1.19 -6.65
N SER A 111 -11.86 0.54 -5.56
CA SER A 111 -13.20 -0.06 -5.44
C SER A 111 -14.12 0.70 -4.48
N GLY A 112 -13.59 1.52 -3.57
CA GLY A 112 -14.35 2.18 -2.52
C GLY A 112 -14.56 3.69 -2.72
N PHE A 113 -13.65 4.39 -3.40
CA PHE A 113 -13.84 5.82 -3.66
C PHE A 113 -14.94 6.07 -4.70
N PRO A 114 -15.67 7.20 -4.60
CA PRO A 114 -16.66 7.60 -5.57
C PRO A 114 -16.09 7.68 -6.99
N GLN A 115 -16.85 7.14 -7.93
CA GLN A 115 -16.55 7.22 -9.36
C GLN A 115 -17.00 8.55 -9.98
N THR A 116 -17.93 9.25 -9.32
CA THR A 116 -18.41 10.60 -9.70
C THR A 116 -18.63 11.44 -8.46
N ASP A 117 -18.62 12.77 -8.64
CA ASP A 117 -19.11 13.70 -7.62
C ASP A 117 -20.65 13.67 -7.55
N MET A 118 -21.23 14.50 -6.68
CA MET A 118 -22.69 14.55 -6.51
C MET A 118 -23.45 15.05 -7.76
N HIS A 119 -22.78 15.78 -8.66
CA HIS A 119 -23.35 16.31 -9.91
C HIS A 119 -23.17 15.35 -11.09
N GLY A 120 -22.49 14.22 -10.87
CA GLY A 120 -22.19 13.24 -11.91
C GLY A 120 -20.92 13.52 -12.70
N ASN A 121 -20.10 14.50 -12.30
CA ASN A 121 -18.80 14.70 -12.93
C ASN A 121 -17.85 13.56 -12.54
N PRO A 122 -17.07 13.00 -13.49
CA PRO A 122 -16.17 11.91 -13.20
C PRO A 122 -15.09 12.26 -12.17
N SER A 123 -14.90 11.36 -11.19
CA SER A 123 -13.80 11.39 -10.24
C SER A 123 -12.47 11.08 -10.94
N PRO A 124 -11.32 11.60 -10.48
CA PRO A 124 -9.99 11.16 -10.94
C PRO A 124 -9.71 9.66 -10.72
N LEU A 125 -10.55 8.98 -9.94
CA LEU A 125 -10.51 7.53 -9.70
C LEU A 125 -11.54 6.75 -10.55
N SER A 126 -12.29 7.41 -11.43
CA SER A 126 -13.28 6.77 -12.31
C SER A 126 -12.64 5.67 -13.18
N SER A 127 -13.30 4.51 -13.27
CA SER A 127 -12.90 3.40 -14.13
C SER A 127 -13.18 3.66 -15.62
N GLU A 128 -14.09 4.59 -15.92
CA GLU A 128 -14.53 4.92 -17.29
C GLU A 128 -13.60 5.92 -17.98
N ASN A 129 -12.78 6.64 -17.19
CA ASN A 129 -11.90 7.70 -17.68
C ASN A 129 -10.43 7.37 -17.41
N ASP A 130 -9.55 7.68 -18.38
CA ASP A 130 -8.10 7.45 -18.26
C ASP A 130 -7.41 8.63 -17.54
N PHE A 131 -7.83 8.91 -16.30
CA PHE A 131 -7.23 9.95 -15.50
C PHE A 131 -5.83 9.55 -14.98
N PRO A 132 -4.84 10.46 -14.96
CA PRO A 132 -3.50 10.24 -14.42
C PRO A 132 -3.43 9.45 -13.11
N LEU A 133 -4.22 9.81 -12.09
CA LEU A 133 -4.23 9.17 -10.78
C LEU A 133 -4.71 7.72 -10.86
N ARG A 134 -5.86 7.48 -11.53
CA ARG A 134 -6.36 6.13 -11.77
C ARG A 134 -5.35 5.28 -12.53
N ARG A 135 -4.78 5.82 -13.61
CA ARG A 135 -3.81 5.12 -14.45
C ARG A 135 -2.53 4.78 -13.67
N MET A 136 -2.08 5.68 -12.79
CA MET A 136 -0.94 5.44 -11.90
C MET A 136 -1.22 4.28 -10.94
N PHE A 137 -2.40 4.26 -10.29
CA PHE A 137 -2.79 3.14 -9.43
C PHE A 137 -2.97 1.82 -10.21
N ASP A 138 -3.60 1.84 -11.39
CA ASP A 138 -3.69 0.66 -12.25
C ASP A 138 -2.28 0.14 -12.64
N THR A 139 -1.32 1.05 -12.90
CA THR A 139 0.08 0.69 -13.20
C THR A 139 0.78 0.09 -12.00
N PHE A 140 0.55 0.64 -10.80
CA PHE A 140 1.01 0.08 -9.54
C PHE A 140 0.52 -1.36 -9.34
N VAL A 141 -0.79 -1.60 -9.50
CA VAL A 141 -1.40 -2.93 -9.36
C VAL A 141 -0.85 -3.92 -10.39
N ALA A 142 -0.77 -3.51 -11.66
CA ALA A 142 -0.19 -4.34 -12.72
C ALA A 142 1.26 -4.75 -12.40
N ARG A 143 2.06 -3.82 -11.84
CA ARG A 143 3.44 -4.11 -11.42
C ARG A 143 3.48 -4.98 -10.18
N TRP A 144 2.61 -4.77 -9.21
CA TRP A 144 2.53 -5.61 -8.02
C TRP A 144 2.26 -7.06 -8.40
N LYS A 145 1.27 -7.29 -9.27
CA LYS A 145 0.92 -8.59 -9.82
C LYS A 145 2.08 -9.29 -10.53
N LEU A 146 2.91 -8.53 -11.26
CA LEU A 146 4.08 -9.05 -11.96
C LEU A 146 5.13 -9.69 -11.03
N TYR A 147 5.26 -9.19 -9.80
CA TYR A 147 6.35 -9.58 -8.88
C TYR A 147 5.88 -10.26 -7.59
N ALA A 148 4.60 -10.17 -7.22
CA ALA A 148 4.08 -10.79 -6.00
C ALA A 148 3.80 -12.28 -6.23
N ASP A 149 4.56 -13.16 -5.58
CA ASP A 149 4.44 -14.62 -5.72
C ASP A 149 3.05 -15.17 -5.33
N GLU A 150 2.32 -14.44 -4.48
CA GLU A 150 1.01 -14.83 -3.95
C GLU A 150 -0.12 -14.79 -4.99
N LEU A 151 0.07 -14.08 -6.11
CA LEU A 151 -0.95 -13.88 -7.14
C LEU A 151 -0.60 -14.67 -8.40
N ASP A 152 -1.06 -15.91 -8.58
CA ASP A 152 -0.76 -16.69 -9.81
C ASP A 152 -1.56 -16.23 -11.05
N ASP A 153 -2.17 -15.06 -10.98
CA ASP A 153 -2.91 -14.47 -12.07
C ASP A 153 -1.94 -13.88 -13.10
N GLY A 154 -2.02 -14.36 -14.35
CA GLY A 154 -1.26 -13.80 -15.46
C GLY A 154 -1.63 -12.34 -15.77
N LEU A 155 -0.79 -11.62 -16.53
CA LEU A 155 -1.02 -10.23 -16.89
C LEU A 155 -1.92 -10.08 -18.12
N SER A 156 -2.89 -9.16 -18.06
CA SER A 156 -3.76 -8.84 -19.19
C SER A 156 -3.10 -7.92 -20.21
N THR A 157 -3.69 -7.81 -21.41
CA THR A 157 -3.17 -6.90 -22.45
C THR A 157 -3.23 -5.43 -22.04
N ARG A 158 -4.19 -5.05 -21.19
CA ARG A 158 -4.27 -3.72 -20.58
C ARG A 158 -3.16 -3.49 -19.57
N GLU A 159 -2.90 -4.45 -18.69
CA GLU A 159 -1.82 -4.36 -17.68
C GLU A 159 -0.44 -4.26 -18.35
N LEU A 160 -0.19 -5.04 -19.39
CA LEU A 160 1.03 -4.94 -20.20
C LEU A 160 1.14 -3.58 -20.91
N ALA A 161 0.04 -3.02 -21.40
CA ALA A 161 0.00 -1.71 -22.03
C ALA A 161 0.41 -0.59 -21.05
N LEU A 162 -0.04 -0.67 -19.78
CA LEU A 162 0.37 0.23 -18.71
C LEU A 162 1.88 0.11 -18.43
N LEU A 163 2.38 -1.10 -18.20
CA LEU A 163 3.79 -1.34 -17.84
C LEU A 163 4.77 -1.01 -18.96
N SER A 164 4.37 -1.17 -20.21
CA SER A 164 5.21 -0.88 -21.39
C SER A 164 4.99 0.53 -21.95
N ASN A 165 4.06 1.30 -21.40
CA ASN A 165 3.62 2.58 -21.97
C ASN A 165 3.26 2.48 -23.47
N MET A 166 2.53 1.42 -23.83
CA MET A 166 2.05 1.14 -25.19
C MET A 166 0.52 1.18 -25.23
N THR A 167 -0.07 1.25 -26.42
CA THR A 167 -1.53 1.08 -26.57
C THR A 167 -1.88 -0.41 -26.60
N VAL A 168 -3.07 -0.78 -26.12
CA VAL A 168 -3.56 -2.18 -26.12
C VAL A 168 -3.47 -2.82 -27.52
N PRO A 169 -3.85 -2.15 -28.64
CA PRO A 169 -3.66 -2.72 -29.98
C PRO A 169 -2.20 -2.98 -30.34
N ALA A 170 -1.26 -2.13 -29.91
CA ALA A 170 0.16 -2.31 -30.17
C ALA A 170 0.73 -3.50 -29.39
N VAL A 171 0.31 -3.68 -28.14
CA VAL A 171 0.67 -4.83 -27.30
C VAL A 171 0.20 -6.13 -27.94
N ARG A 172 -1.09 -6.24 -28.29
CA ARG A 172 -1.65 -7.44 -28.94
C ARG A 172 -0.90 -7.81 -30.22
N THR A 173 -0.60 -6.81 -31.04
CA THR A 173 0.16 -6.99 -32.28
C THR A 173 1.58 -7.49 -32.00
N SER A 174 2.26 -6.92 -31.01
CA SER A 174 3.62 -7.32 -30.64
C SER A 174 3.67 -8.73 -30.05
N LEU A 175 2.76 -9.07 -29.13
CA LEU A 175 2.66 -10.41 -28.55
C LEU A 175 2.46 -11.48 -29.63
N SER A 176 1.52 -11.25 -30.55
CA SER A 176 1.25 -12.15 -31.67
C SER A 176 2.47 -12.34 -32.60
N LYS A 177 3.15 -11.24 -32.96
CA LYS A 177 4.36 -11.30 -33.80
C LYS A 177 5.54 -12.01 -33.14
N GLU A 178 5.64 -11.92 -31.81
CA GLU A 178 6.74 -12.51 -31.04
C GLU A 178 6.41 -13.93 -30.52
N GLY A 179 5.22 -14.45 -30.83
CA GLY A 179 4.83 -15.84 -30.54
C GLY A 179 4.37 -16.10 -29.11
N PHE A 180 4.05 -15.06 -28.34
CA PHE A 180 3.51 -15.20 -26.99
C PHE A 180 2.03 -15.61 -27.04
N LYS A 181 1.65 -16.61 -26.25
CA LYS A 181 0.27 -17.10 -26.15
C LYS A 181 -0.45 -16.43 -24.99
N LEU A 182 -1.73 -16.14 -25.21
CA LEU A 182 -2.65 -15.68 -24.17
C LEU A 182 -3.53 -16.86 -23.79
N ASP A 183 -3.04 -17.72 -22.91
CA ASP A 183 -3.65 -19.00 -22.54
C ASP A 183 -4.10 -19.05 -21.08
N MET A 184 -3.77 -18.02 -20.29
CA MET A 184 -4.22 -17.91 -18.91
C MET A 184 -5.61 -17.25 -18.84
N PRO A 185 -6.53 -17.79 -18.04
CA PRO A 185 -7.79 -17.10 -17.75
C PRO A 185 -7.47 -15.81 -16.97
N GLY A 186 -7.59 -14.65 -17.61
CA GLY A 186 -7.41 -13.39 -16.92
C GLY A 186 -8.61 -12.99 -16.06
N VAL A 187 -8.53 -11.78 -15.50
CA VAL A 187 -9.52 -11.21 -14.58
C VAL A 187 -10.89 -11.15 -15.27
N ARG A 188 -11.96 -11.47 -14.52
CA ARG A 188 -13.33 -11.24 -14.97
C ARG A 188 -13.59 -9.74 -15.00
N LEU A 189 -13.84 -9.19 -16.18
CA LEU A 189 -14.33 -7.83 -16.33
C LEU A 189 -15.78 -7.74 -15.83
N GLU A 190 -16.20 -6.54 -15.42
CA GLU A 190 -17.62 -6.25 -15.24
C GLU A 190 -18.36 -6.58 -16.55
N GLY A 191 -19.39 -7.44 -16.46
CA GLY A 191 -20.06 -8.03 -17.63
C GLY A 191 -19.64 -9.46 -17.98
N GLY A 192 -18.78 -10.10 -17.18
CA GLY A 192 -18.53 -11.55 -17.24
C GLY A 192 -17.58 -12.02 -18.36
N ARG A 193 -17.04 -11.09 -19.16
CA ARG A 193 -16.02 -11.38 -20.18
C ARG A 193 -14.66 -11.56 -19.49
N ARG A 194 -13.99 -12.67 -19.74
CA ARG A 194 -12.60 -12.88 -19.30
C ARG A 194 -11.68 -12.21 -20.32
N GLU A 195 -10.74 -11.41 -19.85
CA GLU A 195 -9.64 -10.93 -20.68
C GLU A 195 -8.57 -12.03 -20.74
N ASP A 196 -8.04 -12.35 -21.93
CA ASP A 196 -6.96 -13.33 -22.03
C ASP A 196 -5.68 -12.74 -21.41
N ALA A 197 -4.95 -13.58 -20.66
CA ALA A 197 -3.74 -13.17 -19.94
C ALA A 197 -2.52 -13.99 -20.36
N ILE A 198 -1.34 -13.41 -20.16
CA ILE A 198 -0.04 -14.07 -20.31
C ILE A 198 0.51 -14.45 -18.93
N ASN A 199 1.19 -15.57 -18.79
CA ASN A 199 1.86 -15.89 -17.52
C ASN A 199 2.98 -14.88 -17.20
N LYS A 200 3.40 -14.81 -15.93
CA LYS A 200 4.34 -13.79 -15.45
C LYS A 200 5.73 -13.88 -16.08
N ASP A 201 6.24 -15.09 -16.27
CA ASP A 201 7.58 -15.30 -16.83
C ASP A 201 7.66 -14.80 -18.28
N ASP A 202 6.65 -15.15 -19.07
CA ASP A 202 6.52 -14.67 -20.45
C ASP A 202 6.25 -13.16 -20.50
N ALA A 203 5.46 -12.63 -19.57
CA ALA A 203 5.23 -11.19 -19.43
C ALA A 203 6.54 -10.45 -19.14
N LEU A 204 7.34 -10.92 -18.18
CA LEU A 204 8.65 -10.37 -17.83
C LEU A 204 9.62 -10.45 -19.01
N LEU A 205 9.66 -11.60 -19.69
CA LEU A 205 10.49 -11.77 -20.88
C LEU A 205 10.10 -10.78 -21.98
N TRP A 206 8.80 -10.62 -22.27
CA TRP A 206 8.29 -9.68 -23.26
C TRP A 206 8.57 -8.22 -22.85
N LEU A 207 8.32 -7.85 -21.60
CA LEU A 207 8.54 -6.52 -21.04
C LEU A 207 10.03 -6.14 -21.04
N SER A 208 10.93 -7.06 -20.70
CA SER A 208 12.39 -6.82 -20.67
C SER A 208 12.96 -6.39 -22.03
N ARG A 209 12.29 -6.75 -23.13
CA ARG A 209 12.65 -6.35 -24.50
C ARG A 209 12.20 -4.93 -24.86
N ARG A 210 11.42 -4.27 -23.99
CA ARG A 210 10.90 -2.91 -24.21
C ARG A 210 11.82 -1.87 -23.59
N ARG A 211 12.02 -0.78 -24.32
CA ARG A 211 12.88 0.33 -23.85
C ARG A 211 12.26 1.12 -22.70
N SER A 212 10.93 1.18 -22.66
CA SER A 212 10.12 1.92 -21.69
C SER A 212 9.89 1.14 -20.39
N PHE A 213 10.14 -0.16 -20.36
CA PHE A 213 9.98 -0.97 -19.16
C PHE A 213 11.26 -0.95 -18.33
N THR A 214 11.11 -0.55 -17.08
CA THR A 214 12.15 -0.66 -16.06
C THR A 214 11.76 -1.81 -15.13
N PRO A 215 12.56 -2.90 -15.09
CA PRO A 215 12.35 -3.97 -14.14
C PRO A 215 12.35 -3.42 -12.72
N THR A 216 11.53 -4.00 -11.85
CA THR A 216 11.61 -3.68 -10.44
C THR A 216 13.01 -4.03 -9.95
N GLY A 217 13.64 -3.12 -9.19
CA GLY A 217 14.93 -3.41 -8.60
C GLY A 217 14.86 -4.71 -7.81
N GLU A 218 15.98 -5.43 -7.66
CA GLU A 218 16.02 -6.45 -6.60
C GLU A 218 15.65 -5.72 -5.32
N ARG A 219 14.51 -6.08 -4.70
CA ARG A 219 14.18 -5.61 -3.37
C ARG A 219 15.38 -6.05 -2.56
N ARG A 220 16.24 -5.11 -2.19
CA ARG A 220 17.34 -5.37 -1.28
C ARG A 220 16.65 -6.09 -0.15
N ALA A 221 16.91 -7.39 0.03
CA ALA A 221 16.24 -8.15 1.07
C ALA A 221 16.46 -7.31 2.31
N GLU A 222 15.37 -6.73 2.87
CA GLU A 222 15.51 -5.87 4.04
C GLU A 222 16.30 -6.72 5.02
N GLU A 223 17.48 -6.25 5.41
CA GLU A 223 18.31 -6.98 6.34
C GLU A 223 17.40 -7.28 7.54
N PRO A 224 17.24 -8.53 7.99
CA PRO A 224 16.25 -8.88 9.01
C PRO A 224 16.29 -7.94 10.23
N ALA A 225 17.48 -7.41 10.54
CA ALA A 225 17.68 -6.39 11.57
C ALA A 225 16.86 -5.09 11.36
N GLU A 226 16.73 -4.58 10.14
CA GLU A 226 15.96 -3.38 9.80
C GLU A 226 14.46 -3.61 9.97
N VAL A 227 13.96 -4.76 9.50
CA VAL A 227 12.56 -5.18 9.68
C VAL A 227 12.21 -5.24 11.16
N ILE A 228 13.08 -5.87 11.95
CA ILE A 228 12.91 -6.07 13.39
C ILE A 228 12.97 -4.73 14.13
N ALA A 229 13.92 -3.86 13.79
CA ALA A 229 14.00 -2.51 14.36
C ALA A 229 12.74 -1.69 14.11
N ARG A 230 12.17 -1.76 12.90
CA ARG A 230 10.91 -1.09 12.55
C ARG A 230 9.73 -1.66 13.35
N LEU A 231 9.58 -2.98 13.41
CA LEU A 231 8.50 -3.64 14.16
C LEU A 231 8.50 -3.25 15.65
N PHE A 232 9.68 -3.18 16.26
CA PHE A 232 9.85 -2.76 17.65
C PHE A 232 9.88 -1.23 17.84
N GLY A 233 9.96 -0.46 16.76
CA GLY A 233 9.89 1.00 16.78
C GLY A 233 8.45 1.55 16.81
N ILE A 234 7.46 0.77 16.38
CA ILE A 234 6.04 1.17 16.36
C ILE A 234 5.43 0.96 17.77
N PRO A 235 5.06 2.02 18.51
CA PRO A 235 4.56 1.90 19.90
C PRO A 235 3.25 1.13 20.04
N GLU A 236 2.38 1.20 19.02
CA GLU A 236 1.03 0.63 19.02
C GLU A 236 1.01 -0.89 18.82
N TYR A 237 2.11 -1.47 18.30
CA TYR A 237 2.18 -2.91 18.07
C TYR A 237 2.24 -3.67 19.41
N ALA A 238 1.46 -4.73 19.54
CA ALA A 238 1.61 -5.63 20.68
C ALA A 238 2.97 -6.35 20.63
N PHE A 239 3.59 -6.60 21.80
CA PHE A 239 4.93 -7.19 21.87
C PHE A 239 4.96 -8.59 21.25
N ASP A 240 3.95 -9.43 21.54
CA ASP A 240 3.79 -10.77 20.97
C ASP A 240 3.70 -10.74 19.43
N HIS A 241 3.02 -9.74 18.88
CA HIS A 241 2.90 -9.56 17.44
C HIS A 241 4.25 -9.17 16.83
N ALA A 242 4.93 -8.17 17.40
CA ALA A 242 6.27 -7.78 16.96
C ALA A 242 7.27 -8.95 17.03
N LEU A 243 7.19 -9.78 18.08
CA LEU A 243 8.02 -10.96 18.25
C LEU A 243 7.73 -12.03 17.18
N ARG A 244 6.47 -12.36 16.90
CA ARG A 244 6.09 -13.30 15.83
C ARG A 244 6.58 -12.84 14.47
N GLN A 245 6.36 -11.58 14.13
CA GLN A 245 6.81 -11.02 12.85
C GLN A 245 8.34 -11.01 12.74
N SER A 246 9.05 -10.80 13.85
CA SER A 246 10.50 -10.88 13.88
C SER A 246 11.02 -12.31 13.64
N MET A 247 10.33 -13.33 14.17
CA MET A 247 10.66 -14.73 13.92
C MET A 247 10.47 -15.11 12.43
N ILE A 248 9.40 -14.61 11.80
CA ILE A 248 9.16 -14.77 10.37
C ILE A 248 10.28 -14.09 9.56
N ALA A 249 10.64 -12.85 9.90
CA ALA A 249 11.72 -12.11 9.24
C ALA A 249 13.08 -12.82 9.35
N LEU A 250 13.37 -13.47 10.49
CA LEU A 250 14.57 -14.26 10.71
C LEU A 250 14.50 -15.68 10.12
N ARG A 251 13.35 -16.11 9.62
CA ARG A 251 13.10 -17.50 9.16
C ARG A 251 13.44 -18.52 10.24
N THR A 252 13.07 -18.23 11.49
CA THR A 252 13.33 -19.07 12.65
C THR A 252 12.03 -19.42 13.37
N ASP A 253 12.00 -20.55 14.06
CA ASP A 253 10.87 -20.97 14.89
C ASP A 253 11.13 -20.75 16.38
N ALA A 254 10.11 -20.96 17.22
CA ALA A 254 10.22 -20.70 18.66
C ALA A 254 11.24 -21.62 19.33
N ALA A 255 11.34 -22.87 18.89
CA ALA A 255 12.27 -23.84 19.47
C ALA A 255 13.73 -23.47 19.18
N THR A 256 14.01 -23.11 17.93
CA THR A 256 15.33 -22.68 17.46
C THR A 256 15.74 -21.38 18.13
N LEU A 257 14.86 -20.38 18.13
CA LEU A 257 15.14 -19.09 18.77
C LEU A 257 15.33 -19.25 20.29
N ALA A 258 14.52 -20.07 20.96
CA ALA A 258 14.66 -20.35 22.39
C ALA A 258 16.00 -21.01 22.72
N HIS A 259 16.44 -21.97 21.90
CA HIS A 259 17.75 -22.59 22.04
C HIS A 259 18.89 -21.58 21.87
N GLU A 260 18.81 -20.69 20.87
CA GLU A 260 19.83 -19.67 20.62
C GLU A 260 19.94 -18.62 21.73
N ILE A 261 18.84 -18.34 22.43
CA ILE A 261 18.82 -17.40 23.56
C ILE A 261 18.91 -18.10 24.91
N ASP A 262 19.18 -19.40 24.97
CA ASP A 262 19.23 -20.19 26.21
C ASP A 262 17.98 -19.96 27.09
N ALA A 263 16.80 -20.19 26.49
CA ALA A 263 15.50 -20.08 27.14
C ALA A 263 14.65 -21.33 26.91
N SER A 264 13.59 -21.49 27.70
CA SER A 264 12.63 -22.57 27.55
C SER A 264 11.81 -22.38 26.26
N ALA A 265 11.76 -23.39 25.39
CA ALA A 265 10.96 -23.35 24.16
C ALA A 265 9.45 -23.14 24.43
N PRO A 266 8.82 -23.86 25.39
CA PRO A 266 7.45 -23.57 25.81
C PRO A 266 7.23 -22.12 26.29
N TRP A 267 8.22 -21.54 26.97
CA TRP A 267 8.14 -20.14 27.44
C TRP A 267 8.10 -19.17 26.26
N LEU A 268 9.01 -19.31 25.29
CA LEU A 268 9.07 -18.42 24.14
C LEU A 268 7.86 -18.62 23.21
N GLU A 269 7.38 -19.85 23.07
CA GLU A 269 6.18 -20.16 22.30
C GLU A 269 4.95 -19.47 22.91
N ALA A 270 4.73 -19.62 24.22
CA ALA A 270 3.64 -18.97 24.92
C ALA A 270 3.75 -17.44 24.82
N LEU A 271 4.94 -16.86 25.01
CA LEU A 271 5.18 -15.42 24.88
C LEU A 271 4.86 -14.90 23.47
N SER A 272 5.28 -15.62 22.42
CA SER A 272 5.01 -15.23 21.03
C SER A 272 3.52 -15.29 20.67
N LYS A 273 2.74 -16.14 21.36
CA LYS A 273 1.30 -16.29 21.16
C LYS A 273 0.46 -15.34 22.04
N GLY A 274 1.08 -14.43 22.79
CA GLY A 274 0.39 -13.54 23.73
C GLY A 274 -0.12 -14.26 24.98
N GLY A 275 0.49 -15.40 25.34
CA GLY A 275 0.20 -16.12 26.57
C GLY A 275 0.87 -15.46 27.78
N ILE A 276 0.26 -15.61 28.96
CA ILE A 276 0.84 -15.19 30.23
C ILE A 276 1.97 -16.16 30.60
N VAL A 277 3.17 -15.63 30.76
CA VAL A 277 4.38 -16.35 31.15
C VAL A 277 5.10 -15.62 32.28
N GLU A 278 5.92 -16.35 33.05
CA GLU A 278 6.78 -15.74 34.07
C GLU A 278 7.78 -14.75 33.44
N ILE A 279 7.96 -13.60 34.09
CA ILE A 279 8.88 -12.55 33.63
C ILE A 279 10.32 -12.98 33.88
N ASP A 280 10.99 -13.47 32.82
CA ASP A 280 12.42 -13.78 32.82
C ASP A 280 13.21 -12.63 32.16
N VAL A 281 13.65 -11.66 32.97
CA VAL A 281 14.44 -10.51 32.50
C VAL A 281 15.76 -10.95 31.84
N PRO A 282 16.55 -11.88 32.40
CA PRO A 282 17.73 -12.42 31.72
C PRO A 282 17.46 -12.97 30.32
N ALA A 283 16.39 -13.75 30.11
CA ALA A 283 16.01 -14.27 28.80
C ALA A 283 15.59 -13.16 27.83
N LEU A 284 14.81 -12.17 28.30
CA LEU A 284 14.42 -11.01 27.48
C LEU A 284 15.62 -10.17 27.02
N ARG A 285 16.67 -10.04 27.86
CA ARG A 285 17.91 -9.37 27.46
C ARG A 285 18.70 -10.16 26.41
N ARG A 286 18.70 -11.50 26.50
CA ARG A 286 19.30 -12.37 25.46
C ARG A 286 18.52 -12.28 24.15
N LEU A 287 17.19 -12.25 24.21
CA LEU A 287 16.31 -12.02 23.08
C LEU A 287 16.60 -10.66 22.41
N ALA A 288 16.67 -9.58 23.17
CA ALA A 288 16.98 -8.25 22.64
C ALA A 288 18.33 -8.22 21.89
N ARG A 289 19.38 -8.82 22.48
CA ARG A 289 20.69 -8.95 21.82
C ARG A 289 20.63 -9.77 20.54
N LYS A 290 19.90 -10.89 20.54
CA LYS A 290 19.73 -11.73 19.35
C LYS A 290 19.02 -10.98 18.22
N LEU A 291 18.04 -10.16 18.58
CA LEU A 291 17.30 -9.28 17.67
C LEU A 291 18.07 -8.00 17.28
N ARG A 292 19.26 -7.76 17.86
CA ARG A 292 20.07 -6.53 17.69
C ARG A 292 19.31 -5.24 18.05
N LEU A 293 18.46 -5.33 19.06
CA LEU A 293 17.68 -4.20 19.58
C LEU A 293 18.26 -3.68 20.89
N SER A 294 17.79 -2.51 21.31
CA SER A 294 18.06 -1.93 22.62
C SER A 294 17.51 -2.84 23.73
N GLU A 295 18.40 -3.42 24.55
CA GLU A 295 18.02 -4.23 25.72
C GLU A 295 16.98 -3.55 26.63
N PRO A 296 17.17 -2.30 27.09
CA PRO A 296 16.20 -1.67 28.00
C PRO A 296 14.82 -1.50 27.35
N ASP A 297 14.75 -1.17 26.07
CA ASP A 297 13.48 -0.90 25.39
C ASP A 297 12.68 -2.18 25.16
N VAL A 298 13.34 -3.25 24.71
CA VAL A 298 12.70 -4.56 24.51
C VAL A 298 12.23 -5.13 25.84
N VAL A 299 13.05 -5.08 26.89
CA VAL A 299 12.69 -5.58 28.22
C VAL A 299 11.52 -4.79 28.79
N ALA A 300 11.56 -3.45 28.74
CA ALA A 300 10.49 -2.60 29.25
C ALA A 300 9.17 -2.90 28.54
N ARG A 301 9.19 -3.01 27.20
CA ARG A 301 8.01 -3.29 26.39
C ARG A 301 7.43 -4.67 26.67
N ALA A 302 8.29 -5.69 26.81
CA ALA A 302 7.87 -7.05 27.15
C ALA A 302 7.19 -7.12 28.53
N VAL A 303 7.80 -6.49 29.53
CA VAL A 303 7.27 -6.44 30.90
C VAL A 303 5.94 -5.70 30.94
N GLN A 304 5.83 -4.55 30.29
CA GLN A 304 4.56 -3.81 30.18
C GLN A 304 3.47 -4.66 29.51
N HIS A 305 3.81 -5.41 28.46
CA HIS A 305 2.88 -6.29 27.79
C HIS A 305 2.38 -7.41 28.70
N LEU A 306 3.28 -8.11 29.41
CA LEU A 306 2.92 -9.19 30.33
C LEU A 306 2.05 -8.69 31.49
N ILE A 307 2.39 -7.55 32.10
CA ILE A 307 1.58 -6.93 33.15
C ILE A 307 0.17 -6.57 32.64
N ARG A 308 0.06 -6.04 31.41
CA ARG A 308 -1.26 -5.74 30.81
C ARG A 308 -2.10 -7.01 30.62
N LEU A 309 -1.49 -8.13 30.21
CA LEU A 309 -2.19 -9.40 30.06
C LEU A 309 -2.66 -9.96 31.42
N GLU A 310 -1.87 -9.83 32.48
CA GLU A 310 -2.26 -10.23 33.83
C GLU A 310 -3.43 -9.41 34.37
N VAL A 311 -3.37 -8.07 34.21
CA VAL A 311 -4.44 -7.17 34.66
C VAL A 311 -5.73 -7.41 33.87
N GLY A 312 -5.66 -7.58 32.55
CA GLY A 312 -6.82 -7.85 31.71
C GLY A 312 -7.54 -9.15 32.10
N LYS A 313 -6.78 -10.18 32.47
CA LYS A 313 -7.35 -11.46 32.94
C LYS A 313 -8.01 -11.34 34.32
N ALA A 314 -7.51 -10.48 35.20
CA ALA A 314 -8.09 -10.25 36.51
C ALA A 314 -9.44 -9.49 36.45
N THR A 315 -9.67 -8.69 35.41
CA THR A 315 -10.94 -7.98 35.18
C THR A 315 -12.04 -8.82 34.52
N ASP A 316 -11.69 -9.96 33.92
CA ASP A 316 -12.65 -10.89 33.28
C ASP A 316 -13.11 -12.05 34.21
N THR A 317 -12.73 -11.99 35.49
CA THR A 317 -13.15 -12.90 36.57
C THR A 317 -13.95 -12.18 37.63
#